data_AF-Q5SHA0-F1
#
_entry.id   AF-Q5SHA0-F1
#
_cell.length_a   1.000
_cell.length_b   1.000
_cell.length_c   1.000
_cell.angle_alpha   90.00
_cell.angle_beta   90.00
_cell.angle_gamma   90.00
#
_symmetry.space_group_name_H-M   'P 1'
#
loop_
_entity.id
_entity.type
_entity.pdbx_description
1 polymer ?
#
loop_
_entity_poly.entity_id
_entity_poly.type
_entity_poly.pdbx_seq_one_letter_code
_entity_poly.pdbx_strand_id
1 'polypeptide(L)'
;MVLGLLATALSWALFALTFGRFRRRPSLHNALYSLGLLFFALAVSAELLARLQGGWSPFLYRLWYLTGAMHGVTFLGLGSLALLRPRAARGLLLALSPLFLWGLYLVASAPLDFARLPEPYAPLGAAFPPPGLTSPRLWTLPFNLLGTLLMAGVALYTTLLFRRQNPLRARGTALILLATLVLASTSALNRFGVAGLEEAGRALGVGLLYLGVLLADGSVAYAGGRA
;
A
#
# COMPACT_ATOMS: atom_id res chain seq x y z
N MET A 1 2.52 -18.64 -6.51
CA MET A 1 3.66 -18.95 -5.59
C MET A 1 4.91 -18.15 -5.90
N VAL A 2 5.53 -18.29 -7.09
CA VAL A 2 6.72 -17.50 -7.47
C VAL A 2 6.44 -15.99 -7.40
N LEU A 3 5.29 -15.55 -7.92
CA LEU A 3 4.88 -14.14 -7.86
C LEU A 3 4.71 -13.64 -6.42
N GLY A 4 4.12 -14.45 -5.54
CA GLY A 4 4.02 -14.15 -4.11
C GLY A 4 5.39 -14.00 -3.42
N LEU A 5 6.36 -14.86 -3.73
CA LEU A 5 7.73 -14.76 -3.22
C LEU A 5 8.42 -13.48 -3.71
N LEU A 6 8.33 -13.18 -5.01
CA LEU A 6 8.87 -11.96 -5.60
C LEU A 6 8.24 -10.72 -4.99
N ALA A 7 6.92 -10.69 -4.87
CA ALA A 7 6.21 -9.57 -4.28
C ALA A 7 6.64 -9.33 -2.82
N THR A 8 6.79 -10.41 -2.05
CA THR A 8 7.25 -10.35 -0.66
C THR A 8 8.68 -9.81 -0.56
N ALA A 9 9.62 -10.37 -1.32
CA ALA A 9 11.01 -9.96 -1.33
C ALA A 9 11.17 -8.48 -1.72
N LEU A 10 10.50 -8.06 -2.80
CA LEU A 10 10.54 -6.66 -3.27
C LEU A 10 9.92 -5.69 -2.26
N SER A 11 8.83 -6.09 -1.59
CA SER A 11 8.18 -5.26 -0.57
C SER A 11 9.08 -5.04 0.65
N TRP A 12 9.72 -6.09 1.14
CA TRP A 12 10.67 -5.99 2.25
C TRP A 12 11.92 -5.19 1.87
N ALA A 13 12.45 -5.38 0.66
CA ALA A 13 13.56 -4.57 0.16
C ALA A 13 13.18 -3.08 0.10
N LEU A 14 12.01 -2.75 -0.42
CA LEU A 14 11.52 -1.37 -0.52
C LEU A 14 11.29 -0.75 0.87
N PHE A 15 10.73 -1.51 1.82
CA PHE A 15 10.63 -1.10 3.21
C PHE A 15 12.01 -0.82 3.81
N ALA A 16 12.97 -1.73 3.66
CA ALA A 16 14.33 -1.56 4.20
C ALA A 16 15.02 -0.31 3.64
N LEU A 17 14.89 -0.06 2.33
CA LEU A 17 15.43 1.14 1.67
C LEU A 17 14.84 2.42 2.26
N THR A 18 13.51 2.52 2.31
CA THR A 18 12.83 3.72 2.81
C THR A 18 13.02 3.92 4.31
N PHE A 19 13.04 2.84 5.10
CA PHE A 19 13.30 2.91 6.54
C PHE A 19 14.74 3.29 6.84
N GLY A 20 15.70 2.79 6.07
CA GLY A 20 17.09 3.26 6.10
C GLY A 20 17.19 4.76 5.83
N ARG A 21 16.42 5.27 4.86
CA ARG A 21 16.31 6.71 4.57
C ARG A 21 15.69 7.49 5.73
N PHE A 22 14.62 6.98 6.34
CA PHE A 22 14.01 7.58 7.52
C PHE A 22 15.00 7.70 8.69
N ARG A 23 15.74 6.62 8.99
CA ARG A 23 16.75 6.64 10.06
C ARG A 23 17.87 7.66 9.82
N ARG A 24 18.30 7.84 8.58
CA ARG A 24 19.35 8.80 8.20
C ARG A 24 18.83 10.24 8.15
N ARG A 25 17.59 10.45 7.70
CA ARG A 25 16.95 11.76 7.53
C ARG A 25 15.50 11.69 8.01
N PRO A 26 15.27 11.79 9.33
CA PRO A 26 13.93 11.71 9.90
C PRO A 26 13.03 12.82 9.36
N SER A 27 11.90 12.42 8.78
CA SER A 27 10.88 13.33 8.27
C SER A 27 9.52 12.62 8.32
N LEU A 28 8.44 13.41 8.37
CA LEU A 28 7.08 12.85 8.41
C LEU A 28 6.78 12.00 7.16
N HIS A 29 7.18 12.46 5.96
CA HIS A 29 6.95 11.70 4.73
C HIS A 29 7.74 10.39 4.73
N ASN A 30 8.99 10.37 5.22
CA ASN A 30 9.77 9.15 5.28
C ASN A 30 9.17 8.15 6.27
N ALA A 31 8.74 8.62 7.44
CA ALA A 31 8.06 7.77 8.43
C ALA A 31 6.79 7.12 7.84
N LEU A 32 5.94 7.92 7.19
CA LEU A 32 4.67 7.45 6.63
C LEU A 32 4.87 6.52 5.43
N TYR A 33 5.82 6.81 4.54
CA TYR A 33 6.18 5.89 3.46
C TYR A 33 6.72 4.57 4.01
N SER A 34 7.62 4.60 4.98
CA SER A 34 8.14 3.38 5.60
C SER A 34 7.04 2.58 6.29
N LEU A 35 6.10 3.23 6.98
CA LEU A 35 4.97 2.55 7.61
C LEU A 35 4.03 1.90 6.58
N GLY A 36 3.68 2.63 5.51
CA GLY A 36 2.84 2.08 4.43
C GLY A 36 3.51 0.90 3.71
N LEU A 37 4.82 0.97 3.48
CA LEU A 37 5.60 -0.12 2.87
C LEU A 37 5.77 -1.31 3.81
N LEU A 38 5.93 -1.09 5.12
CA LEU A 38 5.91 -2.15 6.11
C LEU A 38 4.57 -2.88 6.08
N PHE A 39 3.45 -2.13 6.06
CA PHE A 39 2.12 -2.71 5.99
C PHE A 39 1.90 -3.53 4.73
N PHE A 40 2.38 -3.03 3.58
CA PHE A 40 2.34 -3.76 2.34
C PHE A 40 3.17 -5.05 2.42
N ALA A 41 4.40 -4.99 2.94
CA ALA A 41 5.26 -6.16 3.13
C ALA A 41 4.63 -7.21 4.06
N LEU A 42 4.04 -6.78 5.18
CA LEU A 42 3.31 -7.66 6.10
C LEU A 42 2.10 -8.32 5.42
N ALA A 43 1.35 -7.57 4.60
CA ALA A 43 0.18 -8.10 3.92
C ALA A 43 0.54 -9.20 2.92
N VAL A 44 1.50 -8.93 2.03
CA VAL A 44 1.93 -9.94 1.04
C VAL A 44 2.60 -11.14 1.72
N SER A 45 3.29 -10.93 2.85
CA SER A 45 3.85 -12.03 3.66
C SER A 45 2.75 -12.90 4.27
N ALA A 46 1.72 -12.28 4.86
CA ALA A 46 0.61 -13.00 5.47
C ALA A 46 -0.14 -13.84 4.43
N GLU A 47 -0.33 -13.31 3.23
CA GLU A 47 -0.95 -14.04 2.13
C GLU A 47 -0.09 -15.19 1.60
N LEU A 48 1.22 -14.97 1.46
CA LEU A 48 2.14 -16.04 1.08
C LEU A 48 2.11 -17.17 2.12
N LEU A 49 2.12 -16.84 3.41
CA LEU A 49 2.03 -17.82 4.50
C LEU A 49 0.69 -18.56 4.49
N ALA A 50 -0.43 -17.87 4.28
CA ALA A 50 -1.73 -18.51 4.16
C ALA A 50 -1.77 -19.51 3.00
N ARG A 51 -1.20 -19.15 1.84
CA ARG A 51 -1.06 -20.10 0.71
C ARG A 51 -0.20 -21.31 1.06
N LEU A 52 0.94 -21.09 1.71
CA LEU A 52 1.85 -22.18 2.12
C LEU A 52 1.21 -23.11 3.16
N GLN A 53 0.34 -22.58 4.02
CA GLN A 53 -0.43 -23.34 5.00
C GLN A 53 -1.68 -24.01 4.41
N GLY A 54 -2.02 -23.71 3.15
CA GLY A 54 -3.24 -24.20 2.50
C GLY A 54 -4.52 -23.49 2.96
N GLY A 55 -4.42 -22.39 3.71
CA GLY A 55 -5.57 -21.61 4.17
C GLY A 55 -5.22 -20.50 5.15
N TRP A 56 -6.19 -19.63 5.42
CA TRP A 56 -6.03 -18.56 6.41
C TRP A 56 -6.14 -19.06 7.85
N SER A 57 -5.25 -18.57 8.72
CA SER A 57 -5.51 -18.53 10.15
C SER A 57 -6.19 -17.21 10.54
N PRO A 58 -6.95 -17.16 11.66
CA PRO A 58 -7.57 -15.92 12.14
C PRO A 58 -6.59 -14.76 12.27
N PHE A 59 -5.39 -15.02 12.78
CA PHE A 59 -4.35 -14.01 12.94
C PHE A 59 -3.85 -13.48 11.59
N LEU A 60 -3.44 -14.38 10.68
CA LEU A 60 -2.91 -13.98 9.37
C LEU A 60 -3.95 -13.21 8.55
N TYR A 61 -5.21 -13.64 8.61
CA TYR A 61 -6.30 -12.95 7.92
C TYR A 61 -6.52 -11.54 8.45
N ARG A 62 -6.59 -11.36 9.77
CA ARG A 62 -6.74 -10.03 10.39
C ARG A 62 -5.54 -9.13 10.10
N LEU A 63 -4.32 -9.67 10.16
CA LEU A 63 -3.09 -8.95 9.83
C LEU A 63 -3.13 -8.46 8.38
N TRP A 64 -3.35 -9.38 7.43
CA TRP A 64 -3.48 -9.07 6.01
C TRP A 64 -4.56 -8.02 5.75
N TYR A 65 -5.72 -8.16 6.38
CA TYR A 65 -6.83 -7.24 6.18
C TYR A 65 -6.51 -5.83 6.67
N LEU A 66 -5.95 -5.73 7.88
CA LEU A 66 -5.63 -4.44 8.49
C LEU A 66 -4.54 -3.72 7.70
N THR A 67 -3.45 -4.42 7.37
CA THR A 67 -2.26 -3.81 6.79
C THR A 67 -2.37 -3.65 5.27
N GLY A 68 -2.87 -4.67 4.57
CA GLY A 68 -2.99 -4.66 3.11
C GLY A 68 -4.30 -4.06 2.65
N ALA A 69 -5.41 -4.67 3.05
CA ALA A 69 -6.72 -4.33 2.50
C ALA A 69 -7.26 -2.97 2.99
N MET A 70 -6.88 -2.52 4.18
CA MET A 70 -7.43 -1.32 4.81
C MET A 70 -6.47 -0.12 4.86
N HIS A 71 -5.23 -0.27 5.34
CA HIS A 71 -4.39 0.89 5.67
C HIS A 71 -3.12 1.09 4.84
N GLY A 72 -2.63 0.08 4.11
CA GLY A 72 -1.34 0.15 3.42
C GLY A 72 -1.23 1.36 2.50
N VAL A 73 -2.17 1.50 1.57
CA VAL A 73 -2.20 2.63 0.63
C VAL A 73 -2.51 3.97 1.32
N THR A 74 -3.26 3.95 2.42
CA THR A 74 -3.61 5.15 3.19
C THR A 74 -2.36 5.84 3.75
N PHE A 75 -1.45 5.07 4.35
CA PHE A 75 -0.19 5.62 4.86
C PHE A 75 0.77 6.03 3.74
N LEU A 76 0.78 5.32 2.60
CA LEU A 76 1.53 5.78 1.42
C LEU A 76 1.01 7.13 0.90
N GLY A 77 -0.32 7.28 0.78
CA GLY A 77 -0.96 8.53 0.38
C GLY A 77 -0.70 9.68 1.36
N LEU A 78 -0.77 9.42 2.68
CA LEU A 78 -0.39 10.40 3.70
C LEU A 78 1.10 10.79 3.59
N GLY A 79 1.99 9.83 3.29
CA GLY A 79 3.40 10.08 3.01
C GLY A 79 3.59 10.99 1.78
N SER A 80 2.79 10.76 0.72
CA SER A 80 2.77 11.61 -0.47
C SER A 80 2.27 13.03 -0.18
N LEU A 81 1.20 13.18 0.61
CA LEU A 81 0.78 14.50 1.05
C LEU A 81 1.84 15.17 1.93
N ALA A 82 2.49 14.41 2.82
CA ALA A 82 3.52 14.93 3.71
C ALA A 82 4.78 15.39 2.95
N LEU A 83 5.04 14.82 1.77
CA LEU A 83 6.13 15.24 0.90
C LEU A 83 5.94 16.67 0.38
N LEU A 84 4.70 17.06 0.04
CA LEU A 84 4.38 18.38 -0.49
C LEU A 84 3.94 19.38 0.59
N ARG A 85 3.15 18.91 1.56
CA ARG A 85 2.43 19.73 2.57
C ARG A 85 2.44 19.03 3.93
N PRO A 86 3.58 18.99 4.66
CA PRO A 86 3.72 18.23 5.91
C PRO A 86 2.73 18.63 7.01
N ARG A 87 2.37 19.92 7.11
CA ARG A 87 1.37 20.40 8.08
C ARG A 87 -0.03 19.84 7.79
N ALA A 88 -0.44 19.83 6.51
CA ALA A 88 -1.73 19.28 6.10
C ALA A 88 -1.77 17.75 6.34
N ALA A 89 -0.68 17.05 6.01
CA ALA A 89 -0.59 15.61 6.28
C ALA A 89 -0.66 15.29 7.78
N ARG A 90 0.00 16.08 8.64
CA ARG A 90 -0.11 15.91 10.10
C ARG A 90 -1.54 16.15 10.58
N GLY A 91 -2.20 17.21 10.11
CA GLY A 91 -3.60 17.49 10.46
C GLY A 91 -4.53 16.35 10.04
N LEU A 92 -4.38 15.85 8.81
CA LEU A 92 -5.17 14.73 8.29
C LEU A 92 -4.88 13.42 9.05
N LEU A 93 -3.62 13.13 9.36
CA LEU A 93 -3.22 11.99 10.19
C LEU A 93 -3.90 12.03 11.57
N LEU A 94 -3.88 13.19 12.23
CA LEU A 94 -4.53 13.36 13.54
C LEU A 94 -6.05 13.18 13.41
N ALA A 95 -6.67 13.78 12.40
CA ALA A 95 -8.11 13.65 12.14
C ALA A 95 -8.55 12.21 11.85
N LEU A 96 -7.72 11.43 11.15
CA LEU A 96 -8.00 10.02 10.83
C LEU A 96 -7.64 9.06 11.96
N SER A 97 -6.85 9.49 12.95
CA SER A 97 -6.37 8.60 14.01
C SER A 97 -7.48 7.88 14.79
N PRO A 98 -8.64 8.49 15.13
CA PRO A 98 -9.75 7.75 15.74
C PRO A 98 -10.34 6.70 14.81
N LEU A 99 -10.40 6.99 13.50
CA LEU A 99 -10.90 6.05 12.50
C LEU A 99 -9.94 4.87 12.27
N PHE A 100 -8.63 5.08 12.40
CA PHE A 100 -7.65 3.99 12.37
C PHE A 100 -7.80 3.06 13.57
N LEU A 101 -7.99 3.61 14.77
CA LEU A 101 -8.27 2.84 15.98
C LEU A 101 -9.60 2.09 15.86
N TRP A 102 -10.62 2.73 15.28
CA TRP A 102 -11.90 2.09 14.98
C TRP A 102 -11.75 0.94 13.98
N GLY A 103 -11.02 1.14 12.88
CA GLY A 103 -10.72 0.10 11.91
C GLY A 103 -9.98 -1.09 12.54
N LEU A 104 -8.99 -0.82 13.39
CA LEU A 104 -8.30 -1.85 14.17
C LEU A 104 -9.27 -2.62 15.08
N TYR A 105 -10.13 -1.91 15.82
CA TYR A 105 -11.14 -2.54 16.68
C TYR A 105 -12.09 -3.45 15.88
N LEU A 106 -12.61 -2.97 14.75
CA LEU A 106 -13.49 -3.76 13.88
C LEU A 106 -12.78 -4.99 13.32
N VAL A 107 -11.54 -4.84 12.84
CA VAL A 107 -10.74 -5.96 12.35
C VAL A 107 -10.33 -6.91 13.46
N ALA A 108 -10.26 -6.50 14.72
CA ALA A 108 -9.94 -7.37 15.84
C ALA A 108 -11.17 -8.12 16.40
N SER A 109 -12.32 -7.46 16.46
CA SER A 109 -13.52 -7.96 17.13
C SER A 109 -14.52 -8.66 16.20
N ALA A 110 -14.55 -8.32 14.91
CA ALA A 110 -15.54 -8.90 14.00
C ALA A 110 -15.38 -10.44 13.89
N PRO A 111 -16.48 -11.20 13.84
CA PRO A 111 -16.43 -12.64 13.67
C PRO A 111 -15.87 -13.01 12.29
N LEU A 112 -15.21 -14.17 12.21
CA LEU A 112 -14.62 -14.69 10.98
C LEU A 112 -15.33 -15.99 10.59
N ASP A 113 -15.70 -16.08 9.32
CA ASP A 113 -16.30 -17.26 8.71
C ASP A 113 -15.57 -17.59 7.42
N PHE A 114 -14.56 -18.46 7.51
CA PHE A 114 -13.74 -18.85 6.37
C PHE A 114 -14.48 -19.69 5.34
N ALA A 115 -15.64 -20.29 5.68
CA ALA A 115 -16.44 -21.06 4.73
C ALA A 115 -17.02 -20.18 3.61
N ARG A 116 -17.02 -18.85 3.79
CA ARG A 116 -17.45 -17.86 2.77
C ARG A 116 -16.40 -17.57 1.72
N LEU A 117 -15.17 -18.05 1.89
CA LEU A 117 -14.11 -17.84 0.91
C LEU A 117 -14.25 -18.86 -0.24
N PRO A 118 -14.12 -18.43 -1.51
CA PRO A 118 -14.17 -19.34 -2.66
C PRO A 118 -12.97 -20.30 -2.68
N GLU A 119 -11.83 -19.88 -2.12
CA GLU A 119 -10.67 -20.74 -1.88
C GLU A 119 -10.17 -20.49 -0.44
N PRO A 120 -9.62 -21.51 0.24
CA PRO A 120 -9.19 -21.40 1.65
C PRO A 120 -8.19 -20.27 1.93
N TYR A 121 -7.40 -19.86 0.94
CA TYR A 121 -6.38 -18.81 1.01
C TYR A 121 -6.73 -17.58 0.15
N ALA A 122 -7.97 -17.47 -0.36
CA ALA A 122 -8.37 -16.34 -1.20
C ALA A 122 -8.24 -15.01 -0.43
N PRO A 123 -7.51 -14.00 -0.95
CA PRO A 123 -7.32 -12.70 -0.31
C PRO A 123 -8.56 -11.82 -0.50
N LEU A 124 -9.69 -12.26 0.06
CA LEU A 124 -10.99 -11.60 -0.04
C LEU A 124 -11.52 -11.24 1.33
N GLY A 125 -12.21 -10.10 1.43
CA GLY A 125 -12.89 -9.68 2.66
C GLY A 125 -14.14 -10.48 3.03
N ALA A 126 -14.47 -11.54 2.29
CA ALA A 126 -15.73 -12.27 2.44
C ALA A 126 -15.84 -13.07 3.75
N ALA A 127 -14.72 -13.37 4.42
CA ALA A 127 -14.76 -14.01 5.73
C ALA A 127 -15.27 -13.08 6.84
N PHE A 128 -15.29 -11.75 6.62
CA PHE A 128 -15.95 -10.80 7.49
C PHE A 128 -17.45 -10.65 7.15
N PRO A 129 -18.29 -10.22 8.13
CA PRO A 129 -19.70 -9.91 7.89
C PRO A 129 -19.89 -8.94 6.71
N PRO A 130 -21.03 -8.99 5.99
CA PRO A 130 -21.33 -8.08 4.88
C PRO A 130 -21.08 -6.59 5.21
N PRO A 131 -20.78 -5.75 4.20
CA PRO A 131 -20.46 -4.35 4.44
C PRO A 131 -21.55 -3.63 5.23
N GLY A 132 -21.15 -2.95 6.30
CA GLY A 132 -21.99 -2.19 7.22
C GLY A 132 -21.12 -1.41 8.19
N LEU A 133 -21.71 -0.52 9.00
CA LEU A 133 -20.95 0.38 9.89
C LEU A 133 -20.08 -0.36 10.92
N THR A 134 -20.51 -1.56 11.32
CA THR A 134 -19.81 -2.46 12.25
C THR A 134 -18.98 -3.54 11.55
N SER A 135 -18.93 -3.53 10.21
CA SER A 135 -18.10 -4.46 9.45
C SER A 135 -16.83 -3.76 8.97
N PRO A 136 -15.64 -4.37 9.12
CA PRO A 136 -14.41 -3.79 8.62
C PRO A 136 -14.43 -3.62 7.08
N ARG A 137 -15.30 -4.36 6.37
CA ARG A 137 -15.40 -4.30 4.90
C ARG A 137 -15.78 -2.92 4.38
N LEU A 138 -16.73 -2.25 5.02
CA LEU A 138 -17.15 -0.91 4.60
C LEU A 138 -16.01 0.09 4.72
N TRP A 139 -15.25 0.01 5.82
CA TRP A 139 -14.20 0.97 6.16
C TRP A 139 -12.96 0.89 5.27
N THR A 140 -12.72 -0.23 4.57
CA THR A 140 -11.65 -0.29 3.56
C THR A 140 -11.87 0.70 2.41
N LEU A 141 -13.12 1.02 2.06
CA LEU A 141 -13.44 1.87 0.92
C LEU A 141 -12.97 3.32 1.09
N PRO A 142 -13.35 4.07 2.15
CA PRO A 142 -12.91 5.44 2.32
C PRO A 142 -11.40 5.56 2.49
N PHE A 143 -10.77 4.63 3.22
CA PHE A 143 -9.32 4.63 3.41
C PHE A 143 -8.56 4.39 2.10
N ASN A 144 -8.94 3.36 1.33
CA ASN A 144 -8.29 3.07 0.06
C ASN A 144 -8.53 4.19 -0.96
N LEU A 145 -9.73 4.77 -1.01
CA LEU A 145 -10.03 5.88 -1.90
C LEU A 145 -9.15 7.09 -1.57
N LEU A 146 -9.11 7.50 -0.30
CA LEU A 146 -8.29 8.62 0.14
C LEU A 146 -6.79 8.36 -0.12
N GLY A 147 -6.28 7.20 0.29
CA GLY A 147 -4.88 6.82 0.09
C GLY A 147 -4.48 6.81 -1.38
N THR A 148 -5.30 6.19 -2.23
CA THR A 148 -5.07 6.11 -3.67
C THR A 148 -5.10 7.49 -4.32
N LEU A 149 -6.10 8.32 -3.99
CA LEU A 149 -6.21 9.68 -4.54
C LEU A 149 -5.00 10.55 -4.17
N LEU A 150 -4.55 10.49 -2.92
CA LEU A 150 -3.37 11.24 -2.48
C LEU A 150 -2.10 10.73 -3.15
N MET A 151 -1.88 9.42 -3.16
CA MET A 151 -0.67 8.82 -3.75
C MET A 151 -0.62 9.06 -5.27
N ALA A 152 -1.68 8.72 -6.00
CA ALA A 152 -1.77 8.91 -7.43
C ALA A 152 -1.75 10.40 -7.82
N GLY A 153 -2.50 11.24 -7.09
CA GLY A 153 -2.57 12.69 -7.35
C GLY A 153 -1.20 13.36 -7.19
N VAL A 154 -0.48 13.05 -6.11
CA VAL A 154 0.87 13.59 -5.89
C VAL A 154 1.87 13.04 -6.91
N ALA A 155 1.79 11.75 -7.26
CA ALA A 155 2.67 11.15 -8.26
C ALA A 155 2.43 11.78 -9.65
N LEU A 156 1.18 12.00 -10.04
CA LEU A 156 0.81 12.70 -11.27
C LEU A 156 1.30 14.14 -11.27
N TYR A 157 0.98 14.90 -10.21
CA TYR A 157 1.42 16.29 -10.07
C TYR A 157 2.94 16.41 -10.19
N THR A 158 3.69 15.56 -9.47
CA THR A 158 5.16 15.58 -9.47
C THR A 158 5.73 15.18 -10.82
N THR A 159 5.11 14.22 -11.51
CA THR A 159 5.48 13.84 -12.88
C THR A 159 5.34 15.01 -13.83
N LEU A 160 4.20 15.69 -13.81
CA LEU A 160 3.94 16.84 -14.68
C LEU A 160 4.84 18.03 -14.35
N LEU A 161 5.10 18.26 -13.05
CA LEU A 161 5.95 19.34 -12.57
C LEU A 161 7.40 19.19 -13.04
N PHE A 162 7.97 17.99 -13.02
CA PHE A 162 9.37 17.74 -13.35
C PHE A 162 9.61 17.24 -14.78
N ARG A 163 8.58 17.07 -15.60
CA ARG A 163 8.68 16.45 -16.94
C ARG A 163 9.72 17.11 -17.85
N ARG A 164 9.98 18.41 -17.69
CA ARG A 164 10.98 19.15 -18.49
C ARG A 164 12.29 19.38 -17.73
N GLN A 165 12.23 19.64 -16.43
CA GLN A 165 13.37 20.06 -15.61
C GLN A 165 14.18 18.89 -15.07
N ASN A 166 13.52 17.78 -14.74
CA ASN A 166 14.17 16.57 -14.23
C ASN A 166 13.44 15.33 -14.76
N PRO A 167 13.74 14.92 -16.01
CA PRO A 167 13.04 13.81 -16.67
C PRO A 167 13.24 12.48 -15.95
N LEU A 168 14.36 12.29 -15.25
CA LEU A 168 14.61 11.08 -14.45
C LEU A 168 13.64 10.99 -13.26
N ARG A 169 13.48 12.09 -12.51
CA ARG A 169 12.49 12.18 -11.44
C ARG A 169 11.07 11.99 -11.96
N ALA A 170 10.73 12.62 -13.09
CA ALA A 170 9.42 12.50 -13.71
C ALA A 170 9.10 11.05 -14.13
N ARG A 171 10.07 10.33 -14.70
CA ARG A 171 9.93 8.89 -15.00
C ARG A 171 9.72 8.06 -13.74
N GLY A 172 10.49 8.33 -12.68
CA GLY A 172 10.32 7.65 -11.39
C GLY A 172 8.93 7.84 -10.80
N THR A 173 8.43 9.07 -10.77
CA THR A 173 7.07 9.37 -10.26
C THR A 173 5.97 8.88 -11.19
N ALA A 174 6.20 8.78 -12.50
CA ALA A 174 5.27 8.17 -13.44
C ALA A 174 5.13 6.66 -13.20
N LEU A 175 6.22 5.97 -12.87
CA LEU A 175 6.17 4.55 -12.46
C LEU A 175 5.43 4.37 -11.14
N ILE A 176 5.62 5.27 -10.16
CA ILE A 176 4.85 5.25 -8.90
C ILE A 176 3.36 5.45 -9.17
N LEU A 177 3.00 6.38 -10.07
CA LEU A 177 1.61 6.57 -10.50
C LEU A 177 1.06 5.29 -11.13
N LEU A 178 1.77 4.71 -12.09
CA LEU A 178 1.36 3.48 -12.76
C LEU A 178 1.20 2.32 -11.77
N ALA A 179 2.15 2.15 -10.84
CA ALA A 179 2.07 1.16 -9.77
C ALA A 179 0.80 1.34 -8.92
N THR A 180 0.50 2.58 -8.54
CA THR A 180 -0.70 2.93 -7.75
C THR A 180 -1.97 2.55 -8.50
N LEU A 181 -2.04 2.86 -9.80
CA LEU A 181 -3.20 2.53 -10.63
C LEU A 181 -3.37 1.02 -10.84
N VAL A 182 -2.28 0.28 -11.05
CA VAL A 182 -2.30 -1.18 -11.17
C VAL A 182 -2.81 -1.81 -9.87
N LEU A 183 -2.28 -1.41 -8.71
CA LEU A 183 -2.69 -1.94 -7.40
C LEU A 183 -4.15 -1.60 -7.08
N ALA A 184 -4.56 -0.35 -7.33
CA ALA A 184 -5.94 0.08 -7.11
C ALA A 184 -6.93 -0.66 -8.02
N SER A 185 -6.60 -0.80 -9.30
CA SER A 185 -7.49 -1.45 -10.29
C SER A 185 -7.62 -2.94 -10.02
N THR A 186 -6.53 -3.62 -9.69
CA THR A 186 -6.56 -5.06 -9.36
C THR A 186 -7.33 -5.35 -8.07
N SER A 187 -7.20 -4.48 -7.06
CA SER A 187 -8.02 -4.55 -5.84
C SER A 187 -9.51 -4.31 -6.14
N ALA A 188 -9.84 -3.35 -7.00
CA ALA A 188 -11.22 -3.09 -7.41
C ALA A 188 -11.81 -4.25 -8.20
N LEU A 189 -11.08 -4.81 -9.16
CA LEU A 189 -11.50 -5.96 -9.97
C LEU A 189 -11.76 -7.20 -9.12
N ASN A 190 -10.94 -7.44 -8.08
CA ASN A 190 -11.18 -8.54 -7.15
C ASN A 190 -12.51 -8.38 -6.39
N ARG A 191 -12.96 -7.14 -6.11
CA ARG A 191 -14.29 -6.87 -5.52
C ARG A 191 -15.43 -7.16 -6.48
N PHE A 192 -15.21 -7.08 -7.79
CA PHE A 192 -16.19 -7.38 -8.84
C PHE A 192 -16.14 -8.84 -9.32
N GLY A 193 -15.38 -9.72 -8.64
CA GLY A 193 -15.37 -11.16 -8.92
C GLY A 193 -14.42 -11.59 -10.04
N VAL A 194 -13.56 -10.69 -10.56
CA VAL A 194 -12.49 -11.08 -11.50
C VAL A 194 -11.32 -11.63 -10.68
N ALA A 195 -11.37 -12.94 -10.41
CA ALA A 195 -10.33 -13.66 -9.69
C ALA A 195 -9.07 -13.88 -10.57
N GLY A 196 -7.90 -14.01 -9.93
CA GLY A 196 -6.65 -14.41 -10.59
C GLY A 196 -5.73 -13.28 -11.06
N LEU A 197 -6.26 -12.07 -11.32
CA LEU A 197 -5.42 -10.92 -11.73
C LEU A 197 -4.67 -10.26 -10.55
N GLU A 198 -5.10 -10.52 -9.32
CA GLU A 198 -4.57 -9.80 -8.15
C GLU A 198 -3.13 -10.19 -7.79
N GLU A 199 -2.77 -11.47 -7.90
CA GLU A 199 -1.39 -11.92 -7.59
C GLU A 199 -0.40 -11.31 -8.60
N ALA A 200 -0.73 -11.37 -9.89
CA ALA A 200 0.06 -10.74 -10.95
C ALA A 200 0.09 -9.21 -10.80
N GLY A 201 -1.05 -8.60 -10.51
CA GLY A 201 -1.20 -7.18 -10.26
C GLY A 201 -0.34 -6.67 -9.11
N ARG A 202 -0.28 -7.42 -7.99
CA ARG A 202 0.58 -7.08 -6.85
C ARG A 202 2.06 -7.23 -7.15
N ALA A 203 2.47 -8.30 -7.83
CA ALA A 203 3.86 -8.49 -8.24
C ALA A 203 4.33 -7.39 -9.21
N LEU A 204 3.51 -7.09 -10.23
CA LEU A 204 3.78 -6.00 -11.17
C LEU A 204 3.79 -4.63 -10.47
N GLY A 205 2.76 -4.38 -9.65
CA GLY A 205 2.60 -3.12 -8.92
C GLY A 205 3.79 -2.82 -8.01
N VAL A 206 4.24 -3.79 -7.22
CA VAL A 206 5.42 -3.58 -6.36
C VAL A 206 6.71 -3.45 -7.16
N GLY A 207 6.86 -4.18 -8.27
CA GLY A 207 8.01 -4.02 -9.16
C GLY A 207 8.09 -2.60 -9.75
N LEU A 208 6.97 -2.08 -10.24
CA LEU A 208 6.86 -0.71 -10.74
C LEU A 208 7.14 0.31 -9.63
N LEU A 209 6.60 0.10 -8.42
CA LEU A 209 6.82 0.97 -7.28
C LEU A 209 8.30 1.01 -6.88
N TYR A 210 8.95 -0.16 -6.83
CA TYR A 210 10.37 -0.31 -6.51
C TYR A 210 11.24 0.44 -7.52
N LEU A 211 11.03 0.21 -8.82
CA LEU A 211 11.75 0.92 -9.89
C LEU A 211 11.51 2.43 -9.85
N GLY A 212 10.26 2.84 -9.62
CA GLY A 212 9.88 4.24 -9.50
C GLY A 212 10.61 4.96 -8.37
N VAL A 213 10.69 4.33 -7.20
CA VAL A 213 11.43 4.86 -6.04
C VAL A 213 12.92 4.95 -6.33
N LEU A 214 13.54 3.91 -6.91
CA LEU A 214 14.97 3.94 -7.25
C LEU A 214 15.32 5.06 -8.26
N LEU A 215 14.52 5.23 -9.31
CA LEU A 215 14.74 6.30 -10.29
C LEU A 215 14.54 7.68 -9.69
N ALA A 216 13.50 7.85 -8.87
CA ALA A 216 13.23 9.12 -8.19
C ALA A 216 14.36 9.49 -7.22
N ASP A 217 14.89 8.54 -6.46
CA ASP A 217 15.99 8.77 -5.52
C ASP A 217 17.32 9.01 -6.26
N GLY A 218 17.60 8.27 -7.34
CA GLY A 218 18.77 8.48 -8.19
C GLY A 218 18.85 9.89 -8.79
N SER A 219 17.69 10.53 -9.03
CA SER A 219 17.65 11.93 -9.49
C SER A 219 18.23 12.94 -8.50
N VAL A 220 18.21 12.66 -7.20
CA VAL A 220 18.79 13.52 -6.15
C VAL A 220 20.31 13.42 -6.18
N ALA A 221 20.85 12.20 -6.28
CA ALA A 221 22.29 11.96 -6.37
C ALA A 221 22.88 12.56 -7.65
N TYR A 222 22.18 12.44 -8.78
CA TYR A 222 22.59 13.04 -10.06
C TYR A 222 22.68 14.57 -9.99
N ALA A 223 21.78 15.22 -9.25
CA ALA A 223 21.82 16.68 -9.05
C ALA A 223 22.96 17.13 -8.12
N GLY A 224 23.37 16.28 -7.16
CA GLY A 224 24.48 16.55 -6.24
C GLY A 224 25.88 16.27 -6.80
N GLY A 225 25.99 15.46 -7.87
CA GLY A 225 27.25 15.15 -8.56
C GLY A 225 27.65 16.14 -9.67
N ARG A 226 26.93 17.27 -9.78
CA ARG A 226 27.24 18.40 -10.68
C ARG A 226 27.64 19.67 -9.92
N ALA A 227 28.05 19.54 -8.66
CA ALA A 227 28.63 20.63 -7.87
C ALA A 227 30.16 20.58 -7.97
#